data_AF-A0A378JTU5-F1
#
_entry.id   AF-A0A378JTU5-F1
#
_cell.length_a   1.000
_cell.length_b   1.000
_cell.length_c   1.000
_cell.angle_alpha   90.00
_cell.angle_beta   90.00
_cell.angle_gamma   90.00
#
_symmetry.space_group_name_H-M   'P 1'
#
loop_
_entity.id
_entity.type
_entity.pdbx_description
1 polymer ?
#
loop_
_entity_poly.entity_id
_entity_poly.type
_entity_poly.pdbx_seq_one_letter_code
_entity_poly.pdbx_strand_id
1 'polypeptide(L)'
;MPQFDLNKLVVLHLYQYSKPRGEQDPLYRVEKTCDAVKLSTCTRIIYILTSDSLVSEEQSAAYKSLTDFLGRQDMYSGGIRFERLDGDKAYEFLLYWMIGGINPKKTLNDPRILGDVRALWTKMTTSPSARAQKLVEIFSVFFKDLFTDSASLHKLLSVNKHLDQATLVETFKTACQNCTWARVNGFLSCLSGFTYQHFLDNTYLEHLEINLRLVKDRILNKVELSPTGAVISFFQPKYEPSEERLKGIEHRLKTVNELIAYLNALKASSVEVKLSAQALIKDSQTSKVDDELVLLDFESSTKDENDDSTINHSLSNTSCQL
;
A
#
# COMPACT_ATOMS: atom_id res chain seq x y z
N MET A 1 17.95 -4.45 12.45
CA MET A 1 16.84 -3.75 13.13
C MET A 1 15.65 -4.69 13.09
N PRO A 2 14.90 -4.86 14.18
CA PRO A 2 13.70 -5.71 14.14
C PRO A 2 12.73 -5.15 13.08
N GLN A 3 12.22 -6.04 12.24
CA GLN A 3 11.22 -5.73 11.21
C GLN A 3 9.96 -6.52 11.53
N PHE A 4 8.80 -5.90 11.32
CA PHE A 4 7.54 -6.62 11.34
C PHE A 4 7.36 -7.31 9.99
N ASP A 5 7.08 -8.61 9.99
CA ASP A 5 6.82 -9.36 8.76
C ASP A 5 5.43 -9.01 8.23
N LEU A 6 5.38 -8.14 7.23
CA LEU A 6 4.13 -7.71 6.62
C LEU A 6 3.39 -8.85 5.92
N ASN A 7 4.04 -9.94 5.52
CA ASN A 7 3.34 -11.09 4.93
C ASN A 7 2.42 -11.79 5.93
N LYS A 8 2.67 -11.59 7.23
CA LYS A 8 1.81 -12.08 8.30
C LYS A 8 0.72 -11.09 8.71
N LEU A 9 0.69 -9.88 8.15
CA LEU A 9 -0.33 -8.89 8.49
C LEU A 9 -1.70 -9.37 8.04
N VAL A 10 -2.69 -9.31 8.93
CA VAL A 10 -4.09 -9.57 8.61
C VAL A 10 -4.92 -8.40 9.12
N VAL A 11 -5.82 -7.91 8.26
CA VAL A 11 -6.80 -6.88 8.59
C VAL A 11 -8.19 -7.44 8.37
N LEU A 12 -9.01 -7.40 9.42
CA LEU A 12 -10.44 -7.69 9.35
C LEU A 12 -11.19 -6.35 9.34
N HIS A 13 -11.79 -6.02 8.21
CA HIS A 13 -12.54 -4.78 8.01
C HIS A 13 -14.04 -5.08 7.98
N LEU A 14 -14.76 -4.55 8.98
CA LEU A 14 -16.22 -4.63 9.07
C LEU A 14 -16.82 -3.24 8.86
N TYR A 15 -17.75 -3.14 7.92
CA TYR A 15 -18.51 -1.92 7.64
C TYR A 15 -19.96 -2.07 8.09
N GLN A 16 -20.52 -1.02 8.71
CA GLN A 16 -21.89 -0.99 9.23
C GLN A 16 -22.21 -2.08 10.27
N TYR A 17 -21.18 -2.57 10.98
CA TYR A 17 -21.37 -3.55 12.04
C TYR A 17 -22.31 -3.02 13.12
N SER A 18 -23.38 -3.77 13.39
CA SER A 18 -24.30 -3.52 14.49
C SER A 18 -24.24 -4.69 15.46
N LYS A 19 -23.95 -4.39 16.73
CA LYS A 19 -23.87 -5.42 17.77
C LYS A 19 -25.24 -6.11 17.92
N PRO A 20 -25.30 -7.45 17.90
CA PRO A 20 -26.55 -8.17 18.11
C PRO A 20 -27.09 -7.91 19.53
N ARG A 21 -28.41 -7.74 19.67
CA ARG A 21 -29.06 -7.53 20.97
C ARG A 21 -29.38 -8.87 21.62
N GLY A 22 -28.98 -9.05 22.87
CA GLY A 22 -29.28 -10.27 23.64
C GLY A 22 -28.33 -11.45 23.39
N GLU A 23 -27.48 -11.39 22.37
CA GLU A 23 -26.47 -12.41 22.07
C GLU A 23 -25.04 -11.95 22.45
N GLN A 24 -24.14 -12.91 22.60
CA GLN A 24 -22.73 -12.63 22.78
C GLN A 24 -22.12 -12.12 21.47
N ASP A 25 -21.47 -10.97 21.52
CA ASP A 25 -20.80 -10.36 20.36
C ASP A 25 -19.65 -11.26 19.86
N PRO A 26 -19.70 -11.78 18.63
CA PRO A 26 -18.65 -12.64 18.09
C PRO A 26 -17.30 -11.91 17.99
N LEU A 27 -17.30 -10.58 17.84
CA LEU A 27 -16.09 -9.78 17.83
C LEU A 27 -15.37 -9.77 19.19
N TYR A 28 -16.10 -9.94 20.29
CA TYR A 28 -15.49 -10.02 21.61
C TYR A 28 -14.54 -11.22 21.73
N ARG A 29 -14.90 -12.36 21.09
CA ARG A 29 -14.07 -13.56 21.10
C ARG A 29 -12.78 -13.31 20.33
N VAL A 30 -12.88 -12.85 19.08
CA VAL A 30 -11.73 -12.49 18.25
C VAL A 30 -10.80 -11.50 18.96
N GLU A 31 -11.38 -10.47 19.57
CA GLU A 31 -10.60 -9.47 20.30
C GLU A 31 -9.80 -10.10 21.48
N LYS A 32 -10.40 -11.05 22.20
CA LYS A 32 -9.78 -11.67 23.38
C LYS A 32 -8.78 -12.77 23.02
N THR A 33 -9.03 -13.54 21.96
CA THR A 33 -8.28 -14.77 21.64
C THR A 33 -7.24 -14.58 20.54
N CYS A 34 -7.45 -13.65 19.61
CA CYS A 34 -6.64 -13.51 18.39
C CYS A 34 -5.63 -12.35 18.46
N ASP A 35 -5.21 -11.95 19.66
CA ASP A 35 -4.21 -10.88 19.89
C ASP A 35 -4.39 -9.68 18.93
N ALA A 36 -5.62 -9.19 18.81
CA ALA A 36 -5.97 -8.19 17.82
C ALA A 36 -5.95 -6.78 18.43
N VAL A 37 -5.43 -5.82 17.65
CA VAL A 37 -5.60 -4.39 17.88
C VAL A 37 -6.87 -3.93 17.19
N LYS A 38 -7.81 -3.40 17.98
CA LYS A 38 -9.08 -2.88 17.48
C LYS A 38 -8.99 -1.38 17.21
N LEU A 39 -9.32 -1.00 15.99
CA LEU A 39 -9.55 0.38 15.58
C LEU A 39 -11.04 0.53 15.23
N SER A 40 -11.69 1.59 15.69
CA SER A 40 -13.14 1.75 15.47
C SER A 40 -13.51 3.18 15.18
N THR A 41 -14.44 3.35 14.25
CA THR A 41 -15.12 4.61 13.94
C THR A 41 -16.63 4.37 14.01
N CYS A 42 -17.44 5.40 13.79
CA CYS A 42 -18.90 5.26 13.79
C CYS A 42 -19.45 4.27 12.75
N THR A 43 -18.70 3.97 11.68
CA THR A 43 -19.18 3.13 10.56
C THR A 43 -18.28 1.93 10.27
N ARG A 44 -17.12 1.83 10.92
CA ARG A 44 -16.11 0.80 10.65
C ARG A 44 -15.53 0.24 11.92
N ILE A 45 -15.32 -1.06 11.93
CA ILE A 45 -14.47 -1.75 12.89
C ILE A 45 -13.37 -2.43 12.11
N ILE A 46 -12.12 -2.15 12.48
CA ILE A 46 -10.93 -2.69 11.85
C ILE A 46 -10.15 -3.42 12.94
N TYR A 47 -9.90 -4.71 12.76
CA TYR A 47 -8.97 -5.47 13.58
C TYR A 47 -7.67 -5.67 12.82
N ILE A 48 -6.55 -5.37 13.49
CA ILE A 48 -5.20 -5.64 13.01
C ILE A 48 -4.66 -6.80 13.84
N LEU A 49 -4.25 -7.87 13.18
CA LEU A 49 -3.72 -9.08 13.80
C LEU A 49 -2.63 -9.71 12.91
N THR A 50 -1.94 -10.73 13.43
CA THR A 50 -1.00 -11.54 12.64
C THR A 50 -1.65 -12.86 12.24
N SER A 51 -1.24 -13.45 11.12
CA SER A 51 -1.68 -14.78 10.72
C SER A 51 -1.36 -15.84 11.79
N ASP A 52 -0.27 -15.66 12.54
CA ASP A 52 0.08 -16.50 13.70
C ASP A 52 -1.01 -16.48 14.79
N SER A 53 -1.79 -15.40 14.90
CA SER A 53 -2.90 -15.25 15.85
C SER A 53 -4.20 -15.93 15.39
N LEU A 54 -4.17 -16.71 14.32
CA LEU A 54 -5.29 -17.46 13.77
C LEU A 54 -5.04 -18.97 13.69
N VAL A 55 -3.97 -19.47 14.34
CA VAL A 55 -3.51 -20.86 14.15
C VAL A 55 -4.04 -21.80 15.23
N SER A 56 -4.22 -21.33 16.47
CA SER A 56 -4.69 -22.22 17.55
C SER A 56 -6.14 -22.65 17.33
N GLU A 57 -6.55 -23.78 17.93
CA GLU A 57 -7.94 -24.26 17.86
C GLU A 57 -8.92 -23.22 18.41
N GLU A 58 -8.58 -22.55 19.52
CA GLU A 58 -9.38 -21.49 20.10
C GLU A 58 -9.48 -20.26 19.18
N GLN A 59 -8.37 -19.85 18.56
CA GLN A 59 -8.33 -18.72 17.63
C GLN A 59 -9.12 -19.01 16.35
N SER A 60 -8.95 -20.21 15.80
CA SER A 60 -9.69 -20.70 14.64
C SER A 60 -11.19 -20.77 14.93
N ALA A 61 -11.58 -21.25 16.11
CA ALA A 61 -12.97 -21.27 16.54
C ALA A 61 -13.56 -19.87 16.71
N ALA A 62 -12.81 -18.93 17.28
CA ALA A 62 -13.22 -17.54 17.41
C ALA A 62 -13.42 -16.86 16.05
N TYR A 63 -12.48 -17.07 15.12
CA TYR A 63 -12.57 -16.56 13.76
C TYR A 63 -13.74 -17.18 12.99
N LYS A 64 -13.90 -18.50 13.07
CA LYS A 64 -15.03 -19.22 12.46
C LYS A 64 -16.37 -18.72 13.01
N SER A 65 -16.48 -18.51 14.32
CA SER A 65 -17.69 -17.94 14.93
C SER A 65 -18.02 -16.55 14.37
N LEU A 66 -17.03 -15.75 14.03
CA LEU A 66 -17.24 -14.45 13.38
C LEU A 66 -17.72 -14.64 11.94
N THR A 67 -17.07 -15.49 11.14
CA THR A 67 -17.48 -15.72 9.74
C THR A 67 -18.87 -16.34 9.65
N ASP A 68 -19.20 -17.28 10.54
CA ASP A 68 -20.51 -17.92 10.61
C ASP A 68 -21.60 -16.89 10.95
N PHE A 69 -21.30 -15.93 11.85
CA PHE A 69 -22.23 -14.83 12.16
C PHE A 69 -22.41 -13.89 10.96
N LEU A 70 -21.33 -13.51 10.29
CA LEU A 70 -21.35 -12.61 9.14
C LEU A 70 -22.02 -13.24 7.90
N GLY A 71 -22.01 -14.57 7.80
CA GLY A 71 -22.70 -15.32 6.74
C GLY A 71 -24.20 -15.50 6.97
N ARG A 72 -24.73 -15.12 8.15
CA ARG A 72 -26.19 -15.11 8.38
C ARG A 72 -26.83 -14.05 7.49
N GLN A 73 -28.06 -14.29 7.06
CA GLN A 73 -28.92 -13.29 6.43
C GLN A 73 -30.05 -12.92 7.39
N ASP A 74 -29.69 -12.53 8.61
CA ASP A 74 -30.64 -12.04 9.62
C ASP A 74 -30.62 -10.50 9.70
N MET A 75 -31.51 -9.94 10.52
CA MET A 75 -31.67 -8.48 10.67
C MET A 75 -30.39 -7.78 11.18
N TYR A 76 -29.46 -8.50 11.81
CA TYR A 76 -28.21 -7.94 12.33
C TYR A 76 -27.06 -8.06 11.34
N SER A 77 -27.12 -9.03 10.42
CA SER A 77 -26.05 -9.40 9.49
C SER A 77 -26.30 -8.94 8.05
N GLY A 78 -27.55 -8.74 7.64
CA GLY A 78 -27.94 -8.49 6.25
C GLY A 78 -27.38 -7.22 5.58
N GLY A 79 -26.73 -6.33 6.33
CA GLY A 79 -26.07 -5.12 5.81
C GLY A 79 -24.57 -5.03 6.11
N ILE A 80 -24.00 -6.00 6.82
CA ILE A 80 -22.58 -5.94 7.21
C ILE A 80 -21.73 -6.31 6.01
N ARG A 81 -20.84 -5.42 5.58
CA ARG A 81 -19.77 -5.80 4.64
C ARG A 81 -18.55 -6.20 5.43
N PHE A 82 -17.99 -7.34 5.06
CA PHE A 82 -16.79 -7.89 5.66
C PHE A 82 -15.74 -8.13 4.60
N GLU A 83 -14.53 -7.65 4.89
CA GLU A 83 -13.36 -7.87 4.07
C GLU A 83 -12.24 -8.41 4.97
N ARG A 84 -11.64 -9.52 4.55
CA ARG A 84 -10.35 -9.97 5.07
C ARG A 84 -9.29 -9.55 4.07
N LEU A 85 -8.31 -8.80 4.55
CA LEU A 85 -7.15 -8.37 3.77
C LEU A 85 -5.91 -8.99 4.43
N ASP A 86 -5.02 -9.52 3.62
CA ASP A 86 -3.77 -10.13 4.08
C ASP A 86 -2.58 -9.39 3.43
N GLY A 87 -1.43 -9.42 4.09
CA GLY A 87 -0.15 -9.01 3.50
C GLY A 87 -0.08 -7.54 3.07
N ASP A 88 0.39 -7.35 1.84
CA ASP A 88 0.49 -6.06 1.18
C ASP A 88 -0.88 -5.36 1.06
N LYS A 89 -1.94 -6.09 0.72
CA LYS A 89 -3.29 -5.53 0.60
C LYS A 89 -3.82 -4.99 1.92
N ALA A 90 -3.49 -5.64 3.03
CA ALA A 90 -3.81 -5.15 4.37
C ALA A 90 -3.08 -3.83 4.67
N TYR A 91 -1.79 -3.74 4.34
CA TYR A 91 -1.00 -2.53 4.57
C TYR A 91 -1.46 -1.36 3.68
N GLU A 92 -1.67 -1.62 2.39
CA GLU A 92 -2.20 -0.67 1.40
C GLU A 92 -3.51 -0.05 1.88
N PHE A 93 -4.44 -0.90 2.33
CA PHE A 93 -5.72 -0.46 2.89
C PHE A 93 -5.53 0.43 4.11
N LEU A 94 -4.69 0.04 5.06
CA LEU A 94 -4.47 0.83 6.27
C LEU A 94 -3.86 2.19 5.95
N LEU A 95 -2.89 2.27 5.04
CA LEU A 95 -2.33 3.55 4.60
C LEU A 95 -3.42 4.45 4.02
N TYR A 96 -4.19 3.93 3.06
CA TYR A 96 -5.21 4.71 2.37
C TYR A 96 -6.35 5.12 3.31
N TRP A 97 -6.74 4.25 4.23
CA TRP A 97 -7.72 4.54 5.26
C TRP A 97 -7.23 5.62 6.23
N MET A 98 -5.98 5.55 6.70
CA MET A 98 -5.43 6.49 7.66
C MET A 98 -5.28 7.91 7.11
N ILE A 99 -5.12 8.07 5.80
CA ILE A 99 -5.12 9.38 5.14
C ILE A 99 -6.54 9.87 4.77
N GLY A 100 -7.59 9.16 5.18
CA GLY A 100 -8.98 9.57 4.95
C GLY A 100 -9.56 9.14 3.60
N GLY A 101 -8.90 8.24 2.86
CA GLY A 101 -9.28 7.86 1.49
C GLY A 101 -10.63 7.15 1.38
N ILE A 102 -11.13 6.54 2.47
CA ILE A 102 -12.37 5.73 2.46
C ILE A 102 -13.56 6.47 3.11
N ASN A 103 -13.42 7.75 3.46
CA ASN A 103 -14.54 8.53 3.99
C ASN A 103 -15.31 9.23 2.86
N PRO A 104 -16.51 8.74 2.44
CA PRO A 104 -17.22 9.32 1.30
C PRO A 104 -17.64 10.77 1.50
N LYS A 105 -17.78 11.23 2.75
CA LYS A 105 -18.16 12.63 3.05
C LYS A 105 -16.97 13.58 3.11
N LYS A 106 -15.76 13.05 3.31
CA LYS A 106 -14.52 13.81 3.53
C LYS A 106 -13.32 13.07 2.94
N THR A 107 -13.46 12.62 1.69
CA THR A 107 -12.44 11.78 1.02
C THR A 107 -11.13 12.54 0.99
N LEU A 108 -10.08 11.97 1.60
CA LEU A 108 -8.75 12.59 1.75
C LEU A 108 -8.75 13.94 2.50
N ASN A 109 -9.81 14.23 3.26
CA ASN A 109 -9.95 15.45 4.05
C ASN A 109 -10.51 15.13 5.46
N ASP A 110 -10.14 13.97 6.01
CA ASP A 110 -10.48 13.57 7.37
C ASP A 110 -9.23 13.30 8.21
N PRO A 111 -8.55 14.36 8.71
CA PRO A 111 -7.32 14.22 9.49
C PRO A 111 -7.54 13.52 10.84
N ARG A 112 -8.80 13.34 11.26
CA ARG A 112 -9.15 12.74 12.55
C ARG A 112 -8.75 11.26 12.61
N ILE A 113 -8.84 10.53 11.49
CA ILE A 113 -8.54 9.09 11.48
C ILE A 113 -7.12 8.84 11.97
N LEU A 114 -6.12 9.52 11.39
CA LEU A 114 -4.73 9.41 11.81
C LEU A 114 -4.55 9.81 13.29
N GLY A 115 -5.22 10.89 13.72
CA GLY A 115 -5.18 11.35 15.10
C GLY A 115 -5.73 10.33 16.11
N ASP A 116 -6.89 9.75 15.82
CA ASP A 116 -7.57 8.78 16.67
C ASP A 116 -6.76 7.47 16.80
N VAL A 117 -6.17 7.00 15.69
CA VAL A 117 -5.30 5.81 15.71
C VAL A 117 -4.04 6.06 16.53
N ARG A 118 -3.43 7.25 16.43
CA ARG A 118 -2.27 7.63 17.26
C ARG A 118 -2.63 7.70 18.73
N ALA A 119 -3.76 8.33 19.06
CA ALA A 119 -4.22 8.43 20.44
C ALA A 119 -4.47 7.04 21.05
N LEU A 120 -5.12 6.15 20.31
CA LEU A 120 -5.32 4.76 20.71
C LEU A 120 -4.00 4.03 20.92
N TRP A 121 -3.07 4.12 19.97
CA TRP A 121 -1.75 3.48 20.10
C TRP A 121 -0.99 4.01 21.32
N THR A 122 -0.98 5.33 21.53
CA THR A 122 -0.33 5.97 22.68
C THR A 122 -0.90 5.47 24.00
N LYS A 123 -2.24 5.36 24.09
CA LYS A 123 -2.92 4.77 25.24
C LYS A 123 -2.51 3.31 25.47
N MET A 124 -2.34 2.52 24.42
CA MET A 124 -1.88 1.13 24.56
C MET A 124 -0.43 1.06 25.06
N THR A 125 0.48 1.90 24.53
CA THR A 125 1.89 1.93 24.96
C THR A 125 2.10 2.33 26.43
N THR A 126 1.13 3.04 27.02
CA THR A 126 1.18 3.48 28.42
C THR A 126 0.32 2.62 29.35
N SER A 127 -0.39 1.64 28.80
CA SER A 127 -1.30 0.80 29.57
C SER A 127 -0.55 -0.24 30.40
N PRO A 128 -0.89 -0.43 31.69
CA PRO A 128 -0.31 -1.48 32.53
C PRO A 128 -0.93 -2.86 32.26
N SER A 129 -1.93 -2.97 31.38
CA SER A 129 -2.58 -4.22 31.05
C SER A 129 -1.62 -5.20 30.38
N ALA A 130 -1.54 -6.43 30.89
CA ALA A 130 -0.72 -7.50 30.29
C ALA A 130 -1.05 -7.73 28.80
N ARG A 131 -2.34 -7.65 28.43
CA ARG A 131 -2.76 -7.73 27.03
C ARG A 131 -2.21 -6.58 26.21
N ALA A 132 -2.28 -5.36 26.71
CA ALA A 132 -1.77 -4.19 25.99
C ALA A 132 -0.25 -4.26 25.82
N GLN A 133 0.48 -4.69 26.85
CA GLN A 133 1.94 -4.88 26.78
C GLN A 133 2.31 -5.92 25.71
N LYS A 134 1.63 -7.07 25.68
CA LYS A 134 1.80 -8.10 24.64
C LYS A 134 1.55 -7.54 23.23
N LEU A 135 0.46 -6.79 23.03
CA LEU A 135 0.16 -6.19 21.73
C LEU A 135 1.20 -5.14 21.32
N VAL A 136 1.71 -4.36 22.28
CA VAL A 136 2.77 -3.38 22.03
C VAL A 136 4.06 -4.07 21.59
N GLU A 137 4.44 -5.16 22.25
CA GLU A 137 5.59 -5.97 21.86
C GLU A 137 5.47 -6.46 20.41
N ILE A 138 4.31 -7.02 20.03
CA ILE A 138 4.05 -7.55 18.69
C ILE A 138 4.04 -6.44 17.62
N PHE A 139 3.33 -5.33 17.87
CA PHE A 139 2.99 -4.35 16.83
C PHE A 139 3.79 -3.05 16.88
N SER A 140 4.74 -2.88 17.81
CA SER A 140 5.49 -1.61 17.96
C SER A 140 6.21 -1.16 16.68
N VAL A 141 6.93 -2.07 16.02
CA VAL A 141 7.63 -1.78 14.77
C VAL A 141 6.62 -1.48 13.66
N PHE A 142 5.56 -2.28 13.57
CA PHE A 142 4.49 -2.08 12.59
C PHE A 142 3.83 -0.71 12.69
N PHE A 143 3.37 -0.30 13.88
CA PHE A 143 2.73 1.01 14.04
C PHE A 143 3.70 2.16 13.83
N LYS A 144 4.98 2.01 14.20
CA LYS A 144 6.00 3.01 13.91
C LYS A 144 6.14 3.25 12.40
N ASP A 145 6.23 2.18 11.61
CA ASP A 145 6.33 2.27 10.16
C ASP A 145 5.03 2.82 9.56
N LEU A 146 3.87 2.29 9.96
CA LEU A 146 2.57 2.75 9.50
C LEU A 146 2.36 4.25 9.77
N PHE A 147 2.75 4.74 10.96
CA PHE A 147 2.65 6.17 11.28
C PHE A 147 3.64 7.04 10.52
N THR A 148 4.83 6.53 10.21
CA THR A 148 5.81 7.26 9.40
C THR A 148 5.28 7.46 8.00
N ASP A 149 4.69 6.41 7.43
CA ASP A 149 4.27 6.34 6.03
C ASP A 149 3.00 7.15 5.83
N SER A 150 1.98 6.89 6.66
CA SER A 150 0.71 7.64 6.62
C SER A 150 0.90 9.13 6.90
N ALA A 151 1.81 9.52 7.81
CA ALA A 151 2.06 10.94 8.07
C ALA A 151 2.76 11.63 6.89
N SER A 152 3.68 10.93 6.24
CA SER A 152 4.39 11.45 5.08
C SER A 152 3.44 11.62 3.89
N LEU A 153 2.59 10.63 3.62
CA LEU A 153 1.54 10.74 2.61
C LEU A 153 0.52 11.84 2.96
N HIS A 154 0.02 11.89 4.20
CA HIS A 154 -0.96 12.89 4.62
C HIS A 154 -0.42 14.33 4.46
N LYS A 155 0.87 14.58 4.69
CA LYS A 155 1.48 15.91 4.45
C LYS A 155 1.40 16.34 2.98
N LEU A 156 1.45 15.39 2.05
CA LEU A 156 1.40 15.68 0.61
C LEU A 156 -0.01 16.07 0.17
N LEU A 157 -1.06 15.70 0.91
CA LEU A 157 -2.43 16.14 0.62
C LEU A 157 -2.56 17.66 0.61
N SER A 158 -1.88 18.36 1.53
CA SER A 158 -1.96 19.83 1.56
C SER A 158 -1.25 20.52 0.40
N VAL A 159 -0.25 19.87 -0.19
CA VAL A 159 0.53 20.39 -1.32
C VAL A 159 -0.18 20.12 -2.65
N ASN A 160 -0.97 19.05 -2.71
CA ASN A 160 -1.66 18.60 -3.92
C ASN A 160 -3.14 19.01 -4.00
N LYS A 161 -3.56 20.02 -3.21
CA LYS A 161 -4.94 20.57 -3.22
C LYS A 161 -5.38 21.19 -4.54
N HIS A 162 -4.44 21.45 -5.45
CA HIS A 162 -4.72 22.01 -6.77
C HIS A 162 -5.28 20.96 -7.74
N LEU A 163 -5.10 19.67 -7.45
CA LEU A 163 -5.69 18.57 -8.23
C LEU A 163 -7.20 18.51 -7.98
N ASP A 164 -7.96 18.14 -9.01
CA ASP A 164 -9.37 17.80 -8.82
C ASP A 164 -9.51 16.53 -7.95
N GLN A 165 -10.69 16.36 -7.35
CA GLN A 165 -10.90 15.30 -6.36
C GLN A 165 -10.71 13.88 -6.92
N ALA A 166 -11.08 13.63 -8.18
CA ALA A 166 -10.96 12.30 -8.77
C ALA A 166 -9.49 11.96 -9.04
N THR A 167 -8.74 12.89 -9.64
CA THR A 167 -7.30 12.76 -9.86
C THR A 167 -6.54 12.63 -8.54
N LEU A 168 -6.92 13.41 -7.52
CA LEU A 168 -6.31 13.34 -6.20
C LEU A 168 -6.51 11.95 -5.57
N VAL A 169 -7.72 11.41 -5.66
CA VAL A 169 -8.07 10.08 -5.15
C VAL A 169 -7.21 9.00 -5.80
N GLU A 170 -7.13 8.98 -7.13
CA GLU A 170 -6.38 7.96 -7.86
C GLU A 170 -4.87 8.09 -7.63
N THR A 171 -4.35 9.31 -7.60
CA THR A 171 -2.94 9.61 -7.29
C THR A 171 -2.55 9.07 -5.91
N PHE A 172 -3.37 9.33 -4.88
CA PHE A 172 -3.06 8.88 -3.53
C PHE A 172 -3.26 7.38 -3.34
N LYS A 173 -4.21 6.76 -4.06
CA LYS A 173 -4.35 5.31 -4.08
C LYS A 173 -3.11 4.64 -4.66
N THR A 174 -2.64 5.12 -5.81
CA THR A 174 -1.39 4.67 -6.45
C THR A 174 -0.17 4.90 -5.55
N ALA A 175 -0.11 6.05 -4.88
CA ALA A 175 0.98 6.34 -3.93
C ALA A 175 0.99 5.36 -2.74
N CYS A 176 -0.17 4.99 -2.20
CA CYS A 176 -0.27 3.99 -1.13
C CYS A 176 0.20 2.61 -1.61
N GLN A 177 -0.13 2.23 -2.85
CA GLN A 177 0.34 0.99 -3.48
C GLN A 177 1.86 0.97 -3.63
N ASN A 178 2.43 2.03 -4.22
CA ASN A 178 3.87 2.15 -4.43
C ASN A 178 4.64 2.18 -3.09
N CYS A 179 4.11 2.88 -2.09
CA CYS A 179 4.66 2.90 -0.73
C CYS A 179 4.64 1.53 -0.07
N THR A 180 3.50 0.82 -0.17
CA THR A 180 3.34 -0.55 0.34
C THR A 180 4.36 -1.49 -0.30
N TRP A 181 4.48 -1.44 -1.63
CA TRP A 181 5.45 -2.24 -2.34
C TRP A 181 6.88 -1.98 -1.84
N ALA A 182 7.27 -0.72 -1.68
CA ALA A 182 8.59 -0.36 -1.20
C ALA A 182 8.83 -0.84 0.25
N ARG A 183 7.79 -0.83 1.10
CA ARG A 183 7.86 -1.31 2.48
C ARG A 183 8.00 -2.83 2.56
N VAL A 184 7.16 -3.57 1.86
CA VAL A 184 7.17 -5.05 1.84
C VAL A 184 8.49 -5.59 1.31
N ASN A 185 9.07 -4.93 0.30
CA ASN A 185 10.37 -5.30 -0.25
C ASN A 185 11.56 -4.74 0.58
N GLY A 186 11.32 -4.17 1.77
CA GLY A 186 12.36 -3.80 2.73
C GLY A 186 13.10 -2.49 2.42
N PHE A 187 12.79 -1.78 1.34
CA PHE A 187 13.49 -0.55 0.96
C PHE A 187 13.40 0.54 2.02
N LEU A 188 12.19 0.79 2.52
CA LEU A 188 11.94 1.89 3.44
C LEU A 188 12.53 1.65 4.85
N SER A 189 12.88 0.40 5.17
CA SER A 189 13.65 0.06 6.38
C SER A 189 15.10 0.53 6.30
N CYS A 190 15.65 0.68 5.08
CA CYS A 190 17.02 1.14 4.85
C CYS A 190 17.10 2.65 4.56
N LEU A 191 15.98 3.26 4.16
CA LEU A 191 15.90 4.62 3.63
C LEU A 191 15.05 5.54 4.51
N SER A 192 15.54 5.85 5.71
CA SER A 192 14.81 6.67 6.71
C SER A 192 14.50 8.12 6.29
N GLY A 193 15.06 8.58 5.17
CA GLY A 193 14.86 9.94 4.63
C GLY A 193 14.29 9.96 3.22
N PHE A 194 13.63 8.88 2.79
CA PHE A 194 13.04 8.82 1.46
C PHE A 194 11.92 9.87 1.27
N THR A 195 11.93 10.56 0.14
CA THR A 195 10.92 11.59 -0.18
C THR A 195 9.68 10.95 -0.78
N TYR A 196 8.55 11.05 -0.07
CA TYR A 196 7.29 10.38 -0.46
C TYR A 196 6.63 10.98 -1.72
N GLN A 197 7.05 12.18 -2.15
CA GLN A 197 6.57 12.78 -3.40
C GLN A 197 6.82 11.85 -4.61
N HIS A 198 7.91 11.09 -4.60
CA HIS A 198 8.22 10.14 -5.67
C HIS A 198 7.19 9.00 -5.80
N PHE A 199 6.42 8.70 -4.76
CA PHE A 199 5.31 7.76 -4.85
C PHE A 199 4.11 8.34 -5.59
N LEU A 200 3.85 9.65 -5.45
CA LEU A 200 2.80 10.37 -6.18
C LEU A 200 3.19 10.54 -7.65
N ASP A 201 4.44 10.93 -7.90
CA ASP A 201 4.95 11.17 -9.25
C ASP A 201 5.21 9.87 -10.03
N ASN A 202 5.04 8.71 -9.37
CA ASN A 202 5.36 7.39 -9.90
C ASN A 202 6.83 7.23 -10.37
N THR A 203 7.76 7.99 -9.76
CA THR A 203 9.22 7.95 -10.04
C THR A 203 10.00 7.24 -8.92
N TYR A 204 9.30 6.55 -8.03
CA TYR A 204 9.86 5.98 -6.81
C TYR A 204 10.97 4.95 -7.06
N LEU A 205 10.87 4.09 -8.08
CA LEU A 205 11.89 3.07 -8.35
C LEU A 205 13.27 3.66 -8.64
N GLU A 206 13.33 4.73 -9.44
CA GLU A 206 14.57 5.45 -9.74
C GLU A 206 15.15 6.11 -8.49
N HIS A 207 14.29 6.74 -7.69
CA HIS A 207 14.73 7.42 -6.47
C HIS A 207 15.12 6.45 -5.36
N LEU A 208 14.50 5.27 -5.28
CA LEU A 208 14.92 4.20 -4.39
C LEU A 208 16.35 3.76 -4.72
N GLU A 209 16.65 3.55 -6.01
CA GLU A 209 18.00 3.20 -6.45
C GLU A 209 19.02 4.29 -6.12
N ILE A 210 18.73 5.55 -6.44
CA ILE A 210 19.61 6.68 -6.14
C ILE A 210 19.90 6.75 -4.64
N ASN A 211 18.86 6.66 -3.80
CA ASN A 211 19.02 6.72 -2.35
C ASN A 211 19.80 5.51 -1.80
N LEU A 212 19.61 4.30 -2.35
CA LEU A 212 20.38 3.13 -1.95
C LEU A 212 21.87 3.28 -2.31
N ARG A 213 22.19 3.80 -3.51
CA ARG A 213 23.57 4.09 -3.92
C ARG A 213 24.21 5.13 -2.99
N LEU A 214 23.50 6.21 -2.66
CA LEU A 214 23.98 7.20 -1.69
C LEU A 214 24.24 6.60 -0.29
N VAL A 215 23.39 5.68 0.16
CA VAL A 215 23.61 4.96 1.43
C VAL A 215 24.84 4.06 1.34
N LYS A 216 25.01 3.32 0.23
CA LYS A 216 26.18 2.49 -0.03
C LYS A 216 27.46 3.32 -0.01
N ASP A 217 27.52 4.41 -0.76
CA ASP A 217 28.70 5.27 -0.84
C ASP A 217 29.03 5.88 0.53
N ARG A 218 28.01 6.29 1.29
CA ARG A 218 28.20 6.79 2.66
C ARG A 218 28.79 5.74 3.61
N ILE A 219 28.42 4.47 3.43
CA ILE A 219 29.01 3.38 4.21
C ILE A 219 30.46 3.17 3.78
N LEU A 220 30.71 3.01 2.47
CA LEU A 220 32.04 2.75 1.91
C LEU A 220 33.05 3.86 2.21
N ASN A 221 32.62 5.13 2.24
CA ASN A 221 33.47 6.25 2.61
C ASN A 221 33.87 6.27 4.10
N LYS A 222 33.29 5.39 4.93
CA LYS A 222 33.53 5.34 6.37
C LYS A 222 34.18 4.03 6.83
N VAL A 223 34.17 2.99 6.00
CA VAL A 223 34.64 1.65 6.38
C VAL A 223 35.77 1.17 5.51
N GLU A 224 36.73 0.49 6.12
CA GLU A 224 37.74 -0.28 5.40
C GLU A 224 37.21 -1.70 5.18
N LEU A 225 37.42 -2.22 3.97
CA LEU A 225 36.99 -3.56 3.59
C LEU A 225 38.19 -4.49 3.44
N SER A 226 38.03 -5.74 3.86
CA SER A 226 38.96 -6.82 3.53
C SER A 226 38.92 -7.13 2.02
N PRO A 227 39.90 -7.90 1.49
CA PRO A 227 39.84 -8.44 0.13
C PRO A 227 38.59 -9.30 -0.13
N THR A 228 37.97 -9.86 0.91
CA THR A 228 36.74 -10.66 0.82
C THR A 228 35.47 -9.81 0.92
N GLY A 229 35.59 -8.49 1.06
CA GLY A 229 34.47 -7.55 1.18
C GLY A 229 33.89 -7.41 2.59
N ALA A 230 34.54 -7.98 3.61
CA ALA A 230 34.12 -7.87 5.01
C ALA A 230 34.56 -6.52 5.60
N VAL A 231 33.74 -5.94 6.50
CA VAL A 231 34.06 -4.66 7.16
C VAL A 231 35.06 -4.90 8.29
N ILE A 232 36.29 -4.41 8.14
CA ILE A 232 37.40 -4.68 9.08
C ILE A 232 37.70 -3.51 10.02
N SER A 233 37.47 -2.27 9.58
CA SER A 233 37.76 -1.08 10.39
C SER A 233 36.94 0.13 9.92
N PHE A 234 37.06 1.27 10.61
CA PHE A 234 36.58 2.56 10.12
C PHE A 234 37.79 3.42 9.73
N PHE A 235 37.65 4.25 8.68
CA PHE A 235 38.76 5.09 8.20
C PHE A 235 39.24 6.15 9.21
N GLN A 236 38.44 6.50 10.22
CA GLN A 236 38.78 7.49 11.27
C GLN A 236 38.04 7.19 12.59
N PRO A 237 38.31 6.08 13.28
CA PRO A 237 37.66 5.80 14.54
C PRO A 237 38.25 6.72 15.61
N LYS A 238 37.43 7.57 16.23
CA LYS A 238 37.83 8.21 17.50
C LYS A 238 37.99 7.19 18.64
N TYR A 239 37.43 5.99 18.46
CA TYR A 239 37.42 4.88 19.40
C TYR A 239 37.40 3.57 18.62
N GLU A 240 37.97 2.49 19.17
CA GLU A 240 37.85 1.16 18.58
C GLU A 240 36.38 0.76 18.44
N PRO A 241 35.96 0.34 17.23
CA PRO A 241 34.60 -0.11 17.03
C PRO A 241 34.35 -1.47 17.66
N SER A 242 33.20 -1.65 18.32
CA SER A 242 32.78 -2.98 18.77
C SER A 242 32.52 -3.92 17.59
N GLU A 243 32.75 -5.21 17.80
CA GLU A 243 32.48 -6.26 16.81
C GLU A 243 31.01 -6.24 16.34
N GLU A 244 30.07 -6.01 17.25
CA GLU A 244 28.64 -5.86 16.93
C GLU A 244 28.38 -4.71 15.96
N ARG A 245 29.10 -3.60 16.10
CA ARG A 245 28.96 -2.43 15.22
C ARG A 245 29.51 -2.72 13.84
N LEU A 246 30.62 -3.43 13.72
CA LEU A 246 31.18 -3.85 12.44
C LEU A 246 30.22 -4.81 11.73
N LYS A 247 29.74 -5.86 12.42
CA LYS A 247 28.72 -6.80 11.91
C LYS A 247 27.44 -6.09 11.48
N GLY A 248 26.98 -5.11 12.25
CA GLY A 248 25.79 -4.32 11.92
C GLY A 248 25.94 -3.53 10.62
N ILE A 249 27.12 -2.97 10.34
CA ILE A 249 27.39 -2.25 9.10
C ILE A 249 27.59 -3.20 7.93
N GLU A 250 28.30 -4.30 8.13
CA GLU A 250 28.46 -5.36 7.13
C GLU A 250 27.08 -5.87 6.68
N HIS A 251 26.22 -6.22 7.63
CA HIS A 251 24.85 -6.63 7.35
C HIS A 251 24.07 -5.55 6.58
N ARG A 252 24.16 -4.29 6.99
CA ARG A 252 23.50 -3.18 6.29
C ARG A 252 24.01 -3.01 4.86
N LEU A 253 25.32 -3.11 4.64
CA LEU A 253 25.93 -3.01 3.31
C LEU A 253 25.46 -4.16 2.41
N LYS A 254 25.42 -5.38 2.95
CA LYS A 254 24.87 -6.55 2.27
C LYS A 254 23.41 -6.33 1.84
N THR A 255 22.54 -5.91 2.77
CA THR A 255 21.14 -5.61 2.46
C THR A 255 21.00 -4.53 1.38
N VAL A 256 21.80 -3.47 1.44
CA VAL A 256 21.76 -2.41 0.41
C VAL A 256 22.15 -2.96 -0.96
N ASN A 257 23.19 -3.79 -1.04
CA ASN A 257 23.59 -4.42 -2.31
C ASN A 257 22.52 -5.37 -2.85
N GLU A 258 21.88 -6.16 -1.99
CA GLU A 258 20.77 -7.06 -2.36
C GLU A 258 19.58 -6.26 -2.92
N LEU A 259 19.20 -5.15 -2.28
CA LEU A 259 18.13 -4.28 -2.75
C LEU A 259 18.45 -3.59 -4.08
N ILE A 260 19.70 -3.17 -4.30
CA ILE A 260 20.15 -2.62 -5.59
C ILE A 260 20.07 -3.69 -6.68
N ALA A 261 20.56 -4.91 -6.39
CA ALA A 261 20.50 -6.02 -7.34
C ALA A 261 19.05 -6.37 -7.69
N TYR A 262 18.15 -6.37 -6.70
CA TYR A 262 16.73 -6.58 -6.91
C TYR A 262 16.09 -5.53 -7.83
N LEU A 263 16.39 -4.23 -7.62
CA LEU A 263 15.92 -3.17 -8.53
C LEU A 263 16.45 -3.33 -9.96
N ASN A 264 17.72 -3.71 -10.11
CA ASN A 264 18.32 -3.94 -11.43
C ASN A 264 17.65 -5.11 -12.15
N ALA A 265 17.34 -6.20 -11.43
CA ALA A 265 16.60 -7.34 -11.99
C ALA A 265 15.20 -6.92 -12.46
N LEU A 266 14.45 -6.18 -11.65
CA LEU A 266 13.13 -5.66 -12.02
C LEU A 266 13.17 -4.79 -13.29
N LYS A 267 14.18 -3.92 -13.39
CA LYS A 267 14.37 -3.09 -14.58
C LYS A 267 14.70 -3.92 -15.80
N ALA A 268 15.59 -4.91 -15.70
CA ALA A 268 15.93 -5.82 -16.79
C ALA A 268 14.69 -6.59 -17.28
N SER A 269 13.90 -7.18 -16.38
CA SER A 269 12.66 -7.88 -16.75
C SER A 269 11.64 -6.97 -17.41
N SER A 270 11.53 -5.70 -16.98
CA SER A 270 10.62 -4.74 -17.63
C SER A 270 11.04 -4.38 -19.07
N VAL A 271 12.35 -4.41 -19.35
CA VAL A 271 12.91 -4.14 -20.68
C VAL A 271 12.70 -5.36 -21.59
N GLU A 272 12.91 -6.57 -21.08
CA GLU A 272 12.66 -7.81 -21.84
C GLU A 272 11.20 -7.94 -22.25
N VAL A 273 10.25 -7.65 -21.35
CA VAL A 273 8.81 -7.66 -21.66
C VAL A 273 8.44 -6.60 -22.71
N LYS A 274 9.07 -5.43 -22.67
CA LYS A 274 8.86 -4.37 -23.68
C LYS A 274 9.43 -4.77 -25.04
N LEU A 275 10.61 -5.41 -25.06
CA LEU A 275 11.24 -5.88 -26.30
C LEU A 275 10.48 -7.07 -26.91
N SER A 276 9.97 -8.00 -26.10
CA SER A 276 9.15 -9.12 -26.58
C SER A 276 7.80 -8.66 -27.12
N ALA A 277 7.15 -7.68 -26.47
CA ALA A 277 5.92 -7.07 -26.97
C ALA A 277 6.15 -6.32 -28.29
N GLN A 278 7.28 -5.60 -28.42
CA GLN A 278 7.65 -4.92 -29.67
C GLN A 278 8.03 -5.90 -30.80
N ALA A 279 8.61 -7.06 -30.48
CA ALA A 279 8.89 -8.12 -31.45
C ALA A 279 7.59 -8.75 -32.00
N LEU A 280 6.61 -9.03 -31.13
CA LEU A 280 5.29 -9.53 -31.53
C LEU A 280 4.49 -8.52 -32.39
N ILE A 281 4.66 -7.22 -32.14
CA ILE A 281 4.06 -6.16 -32.96
C ILE A 281 4.76 -6.06 -34.34
N LYS A 282 6.07 -6.31 -34.41
CA LYS A 282 6.79 -6.34 -35.70
C LYS A 282 6.41 -7.57 -36.54
N ASP A 283 6.27 -8.74 -35.93
CA ASP A 283 5.87 -9.98 -36.64
C ASP A 283 4.41 -9.93 -37.15
N SER A 284 3.54 -9.17 -36.48
CA SER A 284 2.17 -8.91 -36.95
C SER A 284 2.07 -7.82 -38.03
N GLN A 285 3.13 -7.03 -38.24
CA GLN A 285 3.21 -6.05 -39.32
C GLN A 285 3.95 -6.59 -40.56
N THR A 286 4.90 -7.51 -40.41
CA THR A 286 5.57 -8.17 -41.55
C THR A 286 4.71 -9.26 -42.22
N SER A 287 3.70 -9.81 -41.55
CA SER A 287 2.76 -10.76 -42.19
C SER A 287 1.62 -10.11 -42.99
N LYS A 288 1.49 -8.77 -42.97
CA LYS A 288 0.45 -8.04 -43.72
C LYS A 288 0.94 -7.36 -45.01
N VAL A 289 2.24 -7.42 -45.31
CA VAL A 289 2.80 -6.73 -46.49
C VAL A 289 2.87 -7.64 -47.73
N ASP A 290 2.68 -8.95 -47.58
CA ASP A 290 2.79 -9.90 -48.71
C ASP A 290 1.44 -10.27 -49.37
N ASP A 291 0.29 -9.82 -48.85
CA ASP A 291 -1.05 -10.17 -49.39
C ASP A 291 -1.76 -9.03 -50.14
N GLU A 292 -1.17 -7.84 -50.27
CA GLU A 292 -1.81 -6.69 -50.94
C GLU A 292 -1.03 -6.24 -52.19
N LEU A 293 -0.79 -7.18 -53.12
CA LEU A 293 -0.29 -6.82 -54.45
C LEU A 293 -0.76 -7.80 -55.52
N VAL A 294 -2.07 -7.88 -55.80
CA VAL A 294 -2.64 -8.39 -57.07
C VAL A 294 -4.14 -7.99 -57.20
N LEU A 295 -4.51 -7.43 -58.37
CA LEU A 295 -5.85 -7.13 -58.98
C LEU A 295 -6.52 -5.80 -58.59
N LEU A 296 -6.41 -4.74 -59.42
CA LEU A 296 -7.05 -4.42 -60.72
C LEU A 296 -8.36 -3.63 -60.59
N ASP A 297 -8.29 -2.39 -61.09
CA ASP A 297 -9.26 -1.62 -61.89
C ASP A 297 -10.72 -2.10 -61.96
N PHE A 298 -11.65 -1.22 -61.57
CA PHE A 298 -12.86 -0.96 -62.34
C PHE A 298 -13.39 0.46 -62.09
N GLU A 299 -13.63 1.19 -63.18
CA GLU A 299 -14.13 2.56 -63.24
C GLU A 299 -15.65 2.69 -63.03
N SER A 300 -16.06 3.95 -62.77
CA SER A 300 -17.34 4.59 -63.16
C SER A 300 -18.52 4.34 -62.19
N SER A 301 -19.49 5.22 -61.95
CA SER A 301 -19.82 6.61 -62.31
C SER A 301 -21.16 6.94 -61.62
N THR A 302 -21.57 8.23 -61.65
CA THR A 302 -22.91 8.80 -61.37
C THR A 302 -23.29 9.00 -59.88
N LYS A 303 -23.42 10.26 -59.38
CA LYS A 303 -24.55 11.24 -59.48
C LYS A 303 -25.77 10.78 -58.64
N ASP A 304 -26.55 11.57 -57.92
CA ASP A 304 -26.86 13.01 -57.78
C ASP A 304 -27.47 13.20 -56.36
N GLU A 305 -27.23 14.33 -55.68
CA GLU A 305 -28.20 15.39 -55.29
C GLU A 305 -29.13 15.20 -54.06
N ASN A 306 -29.05 16.25 -53.22
CA ASN A 306 -30.10 17.03 -52.56
C ASN A 306 -30.72 16.67 -51.19
N ASP A 307 -30.81 17.77 -50.42
CA ASP A 307 -31.91 18.21 -49.54
C ASP A 307 -32.12 17.50 -48.19
N ASP A 308 -32.52 18.16 -47.09
CA ASP A 308 -32.69 19.57 -46.71
C ASP A 308 -33.03 19.57 -45.20
N SER A 309 -32.93 20.74 -44.58
CA SER A 309 -33.74 21.20 -43.45
C SER A 309 -33.48 20.71 -42.01
N THR A 310 -32.91 21.63 -41.22
CA THR A 310 -33.49 22.30 -40.05
C THR A 310 -34.61 21.61 -39.25
N ILE A 311 -34.51 21.62 -37.91
CA ILE A 311 -35.55 22.10 -36.98
C ILE A 311 -34.96 22.34 -35.57
N ASN A 312 -35.25 23.54 -35.05
CA ASN A 312 -35.09 23.97 -33.66
C ASN A 312 -36.07 23.22 -32.73
N HIS A 313 -35.69 23.00 -31.46
CA HIS A 313 -36.61 23.32 -30.37
C HIS A 313 -35.88 23.56 -29.03
N SER A 314 -36.15 24.75 -28.52
CA SER A 314 -35.99 25.23 -27.15
C SER A 314 -36.93 24.50 -26.16
N LEU A 315 -36.59 24.56 -24.86
CA LEU A 315 -37.43 24.65 -23.64
C LEU A 315 -36.52 24.22 -22.46
N SER A 316 -35.94 25.13 -21.66
CA SER A 316 -36.51 25.90 -20.54
C SER A 316 -36.95 25.09 -19.30
N ASN A 317 -36.48 25.58 -18.14
CA ASN A 317 -36.95 25.37 -16.77
C ASN A 317 -36.69 23.96 -16.16
N THR A 318 -36.26 23.81 -14.91
CA THR A 318 -36.75 24.47 -13.71
C THR A 318 -35.78 24.32 -12.54
N SER A 319 -35.79 25.34 -11.69
CA SER A 319 -35.23 25.51 -10.35
C SER A 319 -35.30 24.29 -9.41
N CYS A 320 -34.28 24.16 -8.56
CA CYS A 320 -34.48 23.76 -7.16
C CYS A 320 -33.41 24.42 -6.28
N GLN A 321 -33.87 25.34 -5.43
CA GLN A 321 -33.11 26.03 -4.39
C GLN A 321 -32.83 25.09 -3.21
N LEU A 322 -31.65 25.24 -2.60
CA LEU A 322 -31.43 25.15 -1.16
C LEU A 322 -30.46 26.27 -0.76
#